data_AF-A0A9D5MFM2-F1
#
_entry.id   AF-A0A9D5MFM2-F1
#
_cell.length_a   1.000
_cell.length_b   1.000
_cell.length_c   1.000
_cell.angle_alpha   90.00
_cell.angle_beta   90.00
_cell.angle_gamma   90.00
#
_symmetry.space_group_name_H-M   'P 1'
#
loop_
_entity.id
_entity.type
_entity.pdbx_description
1 polymer ?
#
loop_
_entity_poly.entity_id
_entity_poly.type
_entity_poly.pdbx_seq_one_letter_code
_entity_poly.pdbx_strand_id
1 'polypeptide(L)'
;MNHPIKFTGGFFVSGFHLLQTSEPINERRLSMLSTDTIARVVLNLTSASAGAAAFDTGLLLVKPGTFTTEKRMRAYSSATEAAAGMIADGFPVTSDEYKAGLKYFAASPTPGKLLVSGSPASESLPQALAAVLERTQDFYGVLPVVSGMTTQDWLDLAAAIESATRPLMLFAAVTGTPAEATAANSLLDKLYARGSRRVVPFYCSGAPDAAALMGTAMGLERKYNASGTSFTLCYKQVNGIEPSDLTQAQVDAIKEKNGNVFVVRGYSHLL
;
A
#
# COMPACT_ATOMS: atom_id res chain seq x y z
N MET A 1 -40.94 -5.01 7.38
CA MET A 1 -40.87 -5.23 8.83
C MET A 1 -40.74 -6.73 9.04
N ASN A 2 -39.53 -7.28 9.00
CA ASN A 2 -38.51 -7.32 10.04
C ASN A 2 -38.83 -8.31 11.18
N HIS A 3 -38.10 -9.42 11.13
CA HIS A 3 -37.51 -10.17 12.25
C HIS A 3 -38.27 -11.31 12.97
N PRO A 4 -37.49 -12.28 13.50
CA PRO A 4 -37.72 -13.70 13.25
C PRO A 4 -37.87 -14.54 14.54
N ILE A 5 -37.90 -15.84 14.28
CA ILE A 5 -38.13 -17.01 15.13
C ILE A 5 -37.15 -17.13 16.31
N LYS A 6 -37.70 -17.48 17.48
CA LYS A 6 -36.99 -17.91 18.70
C LYS A 6 -36.54 -19.38 18.59
N PHE A 7 -35.33 -19.68 19.06
CA PHE A 7 -34.93 -21.03 19.48
C PHE A 7 -34.53 -21.04 20.96
N THR A 8 -34.84 -22.15 21.63
CA THR A 8 -34.92 -22.35 23.08
C THR A 8 -33.97 -23.47 23.50
N GLY A 9 -33.30 -23.33 24.67
CA GLY A 9 -32.68 -24.40 25.48
C GLY A 9 -31.28 -24.84 25.03
N GLY A 10 -30.27 -25.07 25.86
CA GLY A 10 -30.15 -25.22 27.31
C GLY A 10 -29.31 -26.48 27.62
N PHE A 11 -28.19 -26.37 28.35
CA PHE A 11 -27.52 -27.48 29.08
C PHE A 11 -26.42 -26.87 30.00
N PHE A 12 -26.72 -26.66 31.29
CA PHE A 12 -26.36 -27.49 32.47
C PHE A 12 -24.86 -27.61 32.78
N VAL A 13 -24.42 -26.94 33.86
CA VAL A 13 -23.26 -27.32 34.66
C VAL A 13 -23.76 -27.65 36.08
N SER A 14 -23.45 -28.87 36.50
CA SER A 14 -23.84 -29.53 37.75
C SER A 14 -23.25 -28.86 38.99
N GLY A 15 -24.04 -28.85 40.07
CA GLY A 15 -23.75 -28.15 41.32
C GLY A 15 -22.73 -28.79 42.26
N PHE A 16 -22.34 -28.00 43.26
CA PHE A 16 -21.60 -28.47 44.44
C PHE A 16 -22.09 -27.75 45.70
N HIS A 17 -22.79 -28.54 46.52
CA HIS A 17 -22.91 -28.60 47.98
C HIS A 17 -23.17 -27.36 48.87
N LEU A 18 -24.28 -27.45 49.61
CA LEU A 18 -24.79 -26.59 50.69
C LEU A 18 -23.79 -26.38 51.85
N LEU A 19 -23.92 -25.23 52.52
CA LEU A 19 -24.14 -25.14 53.98
C LEU A 19 -24.57 -23.70 54.34
N GLN A 20 -25.88 -23.47 54.42
CA GLN A 20 -26.45 -22.31 55.12
C GLN A 20 -26.59 -22.68 56.60
N THR A 21 -25.95 -21.91 57.48
CA THR A 21 -26.30 -21.83 58.90
C THR A 21 -27.16 -20.59 59.13
N SER A 22 -28.33 -20.83 59.69
CA SER A 22 -29.44 -19.92 59.97
C SER A 22 -29.24 -19.03 61.19
N GLU A 23 -29.55 -17.72 61.11
CA GLU A 23 -30.00 -16.85 62.22
C GLU A 23 -30.79 -15.62 61.68
N PRO A 24 -31.65 -14.95 62.49
CA PRO A 24 -32.96 -14.47 62.05
C PRO A 24 -33.04 -13.00 61.56
N ILE A 25 -34.19 -12.73 60.94
CA ILE A 25 -34.66 -11.48 60.31
C ILE A 25 -34.50 -10.27 61.23
N ASN A 26 -33.84 -9.21 60.75
CA ASN A 26 -34.01 -7.86 61.28
C ASN A 26 -34.09 -6.86 60.14
N GLU A 27 -35.27 -6.28 59.95
CA GLU A 27 -35.54 -5.20 59.02
C GLU A 27 -34.67 -3.99 59.35
N ARG A 28 -33.63 -3.74 58.56
CA ARG A 28 -32.90 -2.48 58.58
C ARG A 28 -32.70 -2.01 57.15
N ARG A 29 -33.40 -0.91 56.83
CA ARG A 29 -33.17 0.08 55.77
C ARG A 29 -32.39 -0.41 54.54
N LEU A 30 -32.99 -0.25 53.36
CA LEU A 30 -32.28 -0.15 52.08
C LEU A 30 -31.21 0.95 52.15
N SER A 31 -30.04 0.60 52.69
CA SER A 31 -28.81 1.36 52.59
C SER A 31 -28.27 1.03 51.20
N MET A 32 -28.31 2.02 50.31
CA MET A 32 -27.75 1.94 48.97
C MET A 32 -26.41 1.21 48.99
N LEU A 33 -26.26 0.16 48.19
CA LEU A 33 -24.94 -0.40 47.90
C LEU A 33 -24.10 0.72 47.30
N SER A 34 -22.95 1.00 47.92
CA SER A 34 -22.01 1.97 47.38
C SER A 34 -21.55 1.53 45.99
N THR A 35 -21.57 2.44 45.02
CA THR A 35 -21.01 2.25 43.67
C THR A 35 -19.47 2.27 43.68
N ASP A 36 -18.83 1.89 44.78
CA ASP A 36 -17.37 1.94 44.98
C ASP A 36 -16.62 0.78 44.33
N THR A 37 -17.23 0.08 43.38
CA THR A 37 -16.46 -0.76 42.46
C THR A 37 -16.86 -0.49 41.02
N ILE A 38 -16.79 0.78 40.63
CA ILE A 38 -16.48 1.10 39.24
C ILE A 38 -15.02 0.67 39.02
N ALA A 39 -14.83 -0.51 38.45
CA ALA A 39 -13.54 -0.87 37.87
C ALA A 39 -13.27 0.11 36.74
N ARG A 40 -12.54 1.19 37.03
CA ARG A 40 -12.02 2.10 36.02
C ARG A 40 -10.97 1.32 35.23
N VAL A 41 -11.41 0.67 34.16
CA VAL A 41 -10.51 0.13 33.14
C VAL A 41 -9.91 1.34 32.43
N VAL A 42 -8.83 1.87 32.99
CA VAL A 42 -7.94 2.75 32.25
C VAL A 42 -7.22 1.83 31.28
N LEU A 43 -7.76 1.74 30.06
CA LEU A 43 -7.01 1.24 28.92
C LEU A 43 -5.86 2.22 28.71
N ASN A 44 -4.74 1.99 29.39
CA ASN A 44 -3.47 2.53 28.96
C ASN A 44 -3.13 1.82 27.66
N LEU A 45 -3.72 2.32 26.57
CA LEU A 45 -3.14 2.19 25.24
C LEU A 45 -1.88 3.05 25.25
N THR A 46 -0.85 2.64 26.00
CA THR A 46 0.49 2.81 25.45
C THR A 46 0.45 1.94 24.21
N SER A 47 0.09 2.53 23.07
CA SER A 47 0.50 1.98 21.81
C SER A 47 1.97 1.72 21.99
N ALA A 48 2.37 0.45 22.03
CA ALA A 48 3.70 0.13 21.57
C ALA A 48 3.71 0.76 20.18
N SER A 49 4.40 1.89 20.03
CA SER A 49 4.53 2.57 18.77
C SER A 49 5.40 1.68 17.88
N ALA A 50 4.81 0.59 17.38
CA ALA A 50 5.03 0.24 15.99
C ALA A 50 4.67 1.53 15.26
N GLY A 51 5.69 2.25 14.76
CA GLY A 51 5.48 3.50 14.04
C GLY A 51 4.30 3.29 13.09
N ALA A 52 3.30 4.18 13.15
CA ALA A 52 2.20 4.11 12.21
C ALA A 52 2.83 4.05 10.81
N ALA A 53 2.53 3.01 10.04
CA ALA A 53 3.12 2.84 8.71
C ALA A 53 2.97 4.17 7.97
N ALA A 54 4.06 4.71 7.44
CA ALA A 54 4.03 5.97 6.72
C ALA A 54 3.33 5.74 5.38
N PHE A 55 2.00 5.90 5.38
CA PHE A 55 1.13 5.73 4.20
C PHE A 55 1.42 6.75 3.09
N ASP A 56 2.19 7.79 3.41
CA ASP A 56 2.68 8.82 2.49
C ASP A 56 4.12 8.56 1.99
N THR A 57 4.65 7.35 2.25
CA THR A 57 6.02 6.96 1.88
C THR A 57 6.03 5.78 0.91
N GLY A 58 6.74 5.96 -0.21
CA GLY A 58 6.98 4.95 -1.22
C GLY A 58 8.37 4.32 -1.09
N LEU A 59 8.52 3.11 -1.62
CA LEU A 59 9.76 2.35 -1.70
C LEU A 59 10.07 2.01 -3.16
N LEU A 60 11.25 2.40 -3.63
CA LEU A 60 11.84 1.89 -4.87
C LEU A 60 12.77 0.72 -4.53
N LEU A 61 12.47 -0.45 -5.10
CA LEU A 61 13.40 -1.59 -5.10
C LEU A 61 14.23 -1.53 -6.36
N VAL A 62 15.54 -1.40 -6.21
CA VAL A 62 16.47 -1.20 -7.33
C VAL A 62 17.58 -2.26 -7.30
N LYS A 63 18.18 -2.53 -8.46
CA LYS A 63 19.34 -3.46 -8.58
C LYS A 63 20.56 -2.79 -9.22
N PRO A 64 21.07 -1.67 -8.66
CA PRO A 64 22.26 -1.03 -9.17
C PRO A 64 23.51 -1.79 -8.75
N GLY A 65 24.57 -1.71 -9.57
CA GLY A 65 25.88 -2.25 -9.21
C GLY A 65 26.60 -1.50 -8.06
N THR A 66 26.06 -0.37 -7.60
CA THR A 66 26.69 0.54 -6.63
C THR A 66 26.23 0.36 -5.19
N PHE A 67 25.13 -0.37 -4.94
CA PHE A 67 24.62 -0.58 -3.59
C PHE A 67 25.36 -1.73 -2.90
N THR A 68 26.06 -1.39 -1.81
CA THR A 68 26.67 -2.36 -0.90
C THR A 68 25.71 -2.69 0.25
N THR A 69 25.97 -3.78 0.99
CA THR A 69 25.20 -4.16 2.19
C THR A 69 25.09 -3.01 3.21
N GLU A 70 26.11 -2.15 3.28
CA GLU A 70 26.16 -0.97 4.17
C GLU A 70 25.33 0.21 3.67
N LYS A 71 25.14 0.33 2.34
CA LYS A 71 24.33 1.40 1.71
C LYS A 71 22.97 0.91 1.21
N ARG A 72 22.48 -0.22 1.73
CA ARG A 72 21.30 -0.92 1.24
C ARG A 72 20.02 -0.09 1.13
N MET A 73 19.90 1.00 1.90
CA MET A 73 18.73 1.87 1.87
C MET A 73 19.10 3.35 2.05
N ARG A 74 18.39 4.20 1.32
CA ARG A 74 18.44 5.66 1.41
C ARG A 74 17.02 6.20 1.50
N ALA A 75 16.85 7.29 2.24
CA ALA A 75 15.58 8.01 2.33
C ALA A 75 15.80 9.42 1.80
N TYR A 76 14.89 9.88 0.96
CA TYR A 76 14.83 11.25 0.46
C TYR A 76 13.50 11.88 0.88
N SER A 77 13.50 13.15 1.23
CA SER A 77 12.31 13.89 1.67
C SER A 77 11.85 14.94 0.66
N SER A 78 12.58 15.10 -0.45
CA SER A 78 12.26 16.04 -1.52
C SER A 78 12.87 15.64 -2.86
N ALA A 79 12.38 16.24 -3.95
CA ALA A 79 12.96 16.10 -5.29
C ALA A 79 14.43 16.54 -5.32
N THR A 80 14.80 17.61 -4.61
CA THR A 80 16.17 18.13 -4.55
C THR A 80 17.12 17.15 -3.85
N GLU A 81 16.69 16.58 -2.73
CA GLU A 81 17.47 15.54 -2.03
C GLU A 81 17.60 14.27 -2.86
N ALA A 82 16.52 13.83 -3.51
CA ALA A 82 16.57 12.67 -4.40
C ALA A 82 17.52 12.93 -5.59
N ALA A 83 17.46 14.10 -6.21
CA ALA A 83 18.34 14.45 -7.32
C ALA A 83 19.83 14.38 -6.93
N ALA A 84 20.22 15.02 -5.83
CA ALA A 84 21.61 15.03 -5.39
C ALA A 84 22.06 13.67 -4.84
N GLY A 85 21.22 13.05 -4.02
CA GLY A 85 21.51 11.79 -3.35
C GLY A 85 21.62 10.62 -4.31
N MET A 86 20.71 10.50 -5.29
CA MET A 86 20.77 9.41 -6.26
C MET A 86 22.00 9.52 -7.18
N ILE A 87 22.42 10.73 -7.55
CA ILE A 87 23.70 10.93 -8.28
C ILE A 87 24.88 10.49 -7.39
N ALA A 88 24.89 10.87 -6.12
CA ALA A 88 25.93 10.48 -5.16
C ALA A 88 25.97 8.96 -4.89
N ASP A 89 24.82 8.29 -4.99
CA ASP A 89 24.69 6.83 -4.86
C ASP A 89 24.97 6.11 -6.20
N GLY A 90 25.34 6.86 -7.25
CA GLY A 90 25.85 6.33 -8.51
C GLY A 90 24.79 6.01 -9.56
N PHE A 91 23.57 6.54 -9.41
CA PHE A 91 22.55 6.48 -10.46
C PHE A 91 22.79 7.58 -11.50
N PRO A 92 23.05 7.24 -12.78
CA PRO A 92 23.12 8.23 -13.84
C PRO A 92 21.81 8.99 -13.99
N VAL A 93 21.85 10.26 -14.40
CA VAL A 93 20.64 11.07 -14.65
C VAL A 93 19.74 10.50 -15.75
N THR A 94 20.28 9.62 -16.60
CA THR A 94 19.56 8.92 -17.66
C THR A 94 18.91 7.61 -17.20
N SER A 95 19.26 7.12 -16.01
CA SER A 95 18.75 5.87 -15.45
C SER A 95 17.27 5.98 -15.07
N ASP A 96 16.56 4.85 -15.11
CA ASP A 96 15.15 4.82 -14.76
C ASP A 96 14.94 5.00 -13.26
N GLU A 97 15.90 4.59 -12.44
CA GLU A 97 15.91 4.82 -11.00
C GLU A 97 15.92 6.31 -10.68
N TYR A 98 16.84 7.07 -11.30
CA TYR A 98 16.93 8.52 -11.12
C TYR A 98 15.63 9.22 -11.55
N LYS A 99 15.12 8.87 -12.74
CA LYS A 99 13.85 9.43 -13.24
C LYS A 99 12.67 9.09 -12.35
N ALA A 100 12.60 7.86 -11.84
CA ALA A 100 11.54 7.42 -10.93
C ALA A 100 11.54 8.24 -9.63
N GLY A 101 12.73 8.51 -9.07
CA GLY A 101 12.86 9.35 -7.88
C GLY A 101 12.34 10.78 -8.11
N LEU A 102 12.70 11.40 -9.23
CA LEU A 102 12.20 12.74 -9.57
C LEU A 102 10.70 12.76 -9.85
N LYS A 103 10.19 11.79 -10.62
CA LYS A 103 8.77 11.69 -10.96
C LYS A 103 7.89 11.42 -9.75
N TYR A 104 8.38 10.64 -8.78
CA TYR A 104 7.68 10.42 -7.50
C TYR A 104 7.40 11.75 -6.77
N PHE A 105 8.40 12.64 -6.68
CA PHE A 105 8.23 13.94 -6.02
C PHE A 105 7.58 15.03 -6.89
N ALA A 106 7.30 14.76 -8.17
CA ALA A 106 6.58 15.69 -9.05
C ALA A 106 5.09 15.81 -8.71
N ALA A 107 4.57 14.89 -7.89
CA ALA A 107 3.19 14.89 -7.44
C ALA A 107 2.79 16.15 -6.66
N SER A 108 1.54 16.55 -6.83
CA SER A 108 0.89 17.62 -6.07
C SER A 108 -0.44 17.11 -5.53
N PRO A 109 -0.61 16.96 -4.20
CA PRO A 109 0.34 17.31 -3.13
C PRO A 109 1.62 16.46 -3.16
N THR A 110 2.71 17.00 -2.61
CA THR A 110 4.00 16.29 -2.58
C THR A 110 4.00 15.19 -1.51
N PRO A 111 4.45 13.96 -1.84
CA PRO A 111 4.55 12.87 -0.88
C PRO A 111 5.53 13.15 0.27
N GLY A 112 5.47 12.34 1.33
CA GLY A 112 6.27 12.52 2.55
C GLY A 112 7.74 12.20 2.35
N LYS A 113 8.03 10.92 2.06
CA LYS A 113 9.39 10.41 1.84
C LYS A 113 9.41 9.43 0.69
N LEU A 114 10.60 9.19 0.15
CA LEU A 114 10.91 8.12 -0.77
C LEU A 114 12.06 7.30 -0.21
N LEU A 115 11.83 6.01 -0.02
CA LEU A 115 12.89 5.06 0.28
C LEU A 115 13.40 4.46 -1.03
N VAL A 116 14.71 4.36 -1.18
CA VAL A 116 15.36 3.66 -2.28
C VAL A 116 16.23 2.57 -1.68
N SER A 117 15.92 1.32 -1.99
CA SER A 117 16.69 0.17 -1.53
C SER A 117 17.32 -0.59 -2.68
N GLY A 118 18.65 -0.66 -2.67
CA GLY A 118 19.40 -1.47 -3.61
C GLY A 118 19.56 -2.91 -3.13
N SER A 119 19.42 -3.84 -4.05
CA SER A 119 19.64 -5.27 -3.85
C SER A 119 20.68 -5.79 -4.84
N PRO A 120 21.53 -6.74 -4.45
CA PRO A 120 22.43 -7.41 -5.39
C PRO A 120 21.62 -8.16 -6.46
N ALA A 121 22.20 -8.28 -7.66
CA ALA A 121 21.50 -8.89 -8.80
C ALA A 121 21.03 -10.32 -8.53
N SER A 122 21.78 -11.07 -7.71
CA SER A 122 21.48 -12.44 -7.29
C SER A 122 20.28 -12.59 -6.36
N GLU A 123 19.84 -11.51 -5.71
CA GLU A 123 18.71 -11.52 -4.79
C GLU A 123 17.38 -11.37 -5.56
N SER A 124 16.38 -12.20 -5.25
CA SER A 124 15.04 -12.04 -5.82
C SER A 124 14.33 -10.81 -5.23
N LEU A 125 13.37 -10.23 -5.96
CA LEU A 125 12.61 -9.07 -5.45
C LEU A 125 11.86 -9.35 -4.13
N PRO A 126 11.25 -10.53 -3.91
CA PRO A 126 10.68 -10.87 -2.60
C PRO A 126 11.71 -10.89 -1.47
N GLN A 127 12.93 -11.39 -1.72
CA GLN A 127 14.01 -11.39 -0.72
C GLN A 127 14.47 -9.96 -0.41
N ALA A 128 14.62 -9.13 -1.46
CA ALA A 128 14.96 -7.73 -1.29
C ALA A 128 13.89 -6.99 -0.45
N LEU A 129 12.60 -7.23 -0.73
CA LEU A 129 11.50 -6.67 0.07
C LEU A 129 11.55 -7.16 1.52
N ALA A 130 11.76 -8.45 1.75
CA ALA A 130 11.86 -9.01 3.10
C ALA A 130 12.99 -8.36 3.91
N ALA A 131 14.16 -8.16 3.30
CA ALA A 131 15.28 -7.51 3.95
C ALA A 131 15.08 -6.01 4.20
N VAL A 132 14.23 -5.33 3.42
CA VAL A 132 13.79 -3.96 3.73
C VAL A 132 12.85 -3.97 4.93
N LEU A 133 11.90 -4.92 4.98
CA LEU A 133 10.94 -5.06 6.08
C LEU A 133 11.60 -5.39 7.43
N GLU A 134 12.77 -6.02 7.43
CA GLU A 134 13.60 -6.22 8.62
C GLU A 134 14.22 -4.92 9.15
N ARG A 135 14.41 -3.90 8.29
CA ARG A 135 15.06 -2.63 8.63
C ARG A 135 14.08 -1.53 8.97
N THR A 136 13.00 -1.43 8.21
CA THR A 136 12.02 -0.37 8.36
C THR A 136 10.63 -0.84 7.97
N GLN A 137 9.67 -0.18 8.57
CA GLN A 137 8.25 -0.41 8.43
C GLN A 137 7.52 0.86 7.95
N ASP A 138 8.28 1.92 7.66
CA ASP A 138 7.80 3.28 7.37
C ASP A 138 7.61 3.50 5.87
N PHE A 139 6.85 2.63 5.22
CA PHE A 139 6.44 2.79 3.82
C PHE A 139 5.17 2.00 3.53
N TYR A 140 4.52 2.34 2.42
CA TYR A 140 3.29 1.71 1.97
C TYR A 140 3.32 1.36 0.48
N GLY A 141 3.68 2.31 -0.38
CA GLY A 141 3.84 2.05 -1.81
C GLY A 141 5.15 1.31 -2.09
N VAL A 142 5.11 0.29 -2.95
CA VAL A 142 6.29 -0.45 -3.41
C VAL A 142 6.32 -0.45 -4.93
N LEU A 143 7.46 -0.12 -5.51
CA LEU A 143 7.70 -0.17 -6.95
C LEU A 143 9.11 -0.73 -7.21
N PRO A 144 9.26 -1.87 -7.89
CA PRO A 144 10.54 -2.27 -8.41
C PRO A 144 10.90 -1.43 -9.65
N VAL A 145 12.10 -0.87 -9.66
CA VAL A 145 12.70 -0.20 -10.82
C VAL A 145 13.94 -1.01 -11.19
N VAL A 146 13.70 -2.06 -11.97
CA VAL A 146 14.71 -3.03 -12.40
C VAL A 146 14.54 -3.29 -13.88
N SER A 147 15.63 -3.19 -14.62
CA SER A 147 15.64 -3.46 -16.06
C SER A 147 15.38 -4.95 -16.35
N GLY A 148 14.57 -5.24 -17.36
CA GLY A 148 14.35 -6.61 -17.84
C GLY A 148 13.48 -7.48 -16.94
N MET A 149 12.62 -6.88 -16.09
CA MET A 149 11.67 -7.65 -15.29
C MET A 149 10.76 -8.52 -16.14
N THR A 150 10.67 -9.80 -15.77
CA THR A 150 9.75 -10.75 -16.37
C THR A 150 8.37 -10.65 -15.73
N THR A 151 7.35 -11.20 -16.39
CA THR A 151 6.02 -11.34 -15.78
C THR A 151 6.06 -12.14 -14.48
N GLN A 152 6.95 -13.13 -14.37
CA GLN A 152 7.07 -13.94 -13.16
C GLN A 152 7.62 -13.13 -11.98
N ASP A 153 8.60 -12.25 -12.21
CA ASP A 153 9.17 -11.38 -11.17
C ASP A 153 8.09 -10.49 -10.51
N TRP A 154 7.20 -9.92 -11.34
CA TRP A 154 6.05 -9.14 -10.86
C TRP A 154 5.07 -9.99 -10.06
N LEU A 155 4.80 -11.22 -10.50
CA LEU A 155 3.87 -12.11 -9.82
C LEU A 155 4.42 -12.64 -8.49
N ASP A 156 5.72 -12.88 -8.40
CA ASP A 156 6.38 -13.31 -7.16
C ASP A 156 6.39 -12.16 -6.15
N LEU A 157 6.70 -10.94 -6.59
CA LEU A 157 6.62 -9.75 -5.73
C LEU A 157 5.18 -9.45 -5.30
N ALA A 158 4.20 -9.59 -6.19
CA ALA A 158 2.79 -9.47 -5.85
C ALA A 158 2.38 -10.48 -4.78
N ALA A 159 2.79 -11.75 -4.91
CA ALA A 159 2.52 -12.77 -3.89
C ALA A 159 3.13 -12.40 -2.53
N ALA A 160 4.38 -11.90 -2.53
CA ALA A 160 5.04 -11.45 -1.31
C ALA A 160 4.25 -10.32 -0.62
N ILE A 161 3.78 -9.33 -1.38
CA ILE A 161 3.01 -8.18 -0.87
C ILE A 161 1.62 -8.60 -0.36
N GLU A 162 0.93 -9.54 -1.02
CA GLU A 162 -0.34 -10.09 -0.55
C GLU A 162 -0.17 -10.86 0.77
N SER A 163 0.93 -11.60 0.90
CA SER A 163 1.24 -12.37 2.12
C SER A 163 1.79 -11.52 3.26
N ALA A 164 2.15 -10.25 3.02
CA ALA A 164 2.74 -9.40 4.02
C ALA A 164 1.74 -9.10 5.15
N THR A 165 2.19 -9.27 6.40
CA THR A 165 1.36 -9.03 7.60
C THR A 165 0.89 -7.57 7.68
N ARG A 166 1.69 -6.63 7.20
CA ARG A 166 1.32 -5.22 7.10
C ARG A 166 0.70 -4.90 5.74
N PRO A 167 -0.18 -3.89 5.65
CA PRO A 167 -0.68 -3.44 4.37
C PRO A 167 0.45 -2.76 3.59
N LEU A 168 0.66 -3.22 2.36
CA LEU A 168 1.56 -2.64 1.34
C LEU A 168 0.80 -2.61 0.02
N MET A 169 1.18 -1.71 -0.88
CA MET A 169 0.60 -1.63 -2.23
C MET A 169 1.70 -1.67 -3.29
N LEU A 170 1.64 -2.67 -4.17
CA LEU A 170 2.50 -2.76 -5.34
C LEU A 170 1.99 -1.85 -6.44
N PHE A 171 2.81 -0.92 -6.92
CA PHE A 171 2.55 -0.20 -8.16
C PHE A 171 3.22 -0.96 -9.30
N ALA A 172 2.43 -1.67 -10.10
CA ALA A 172 2.93 -2.53 -11.16
C ALA A 172 2.91 -1.79 -12.50
N ALA A 173 4.09 -1.52 -13.06
CA ALA A 173 4.22 -0.92 -14.39
C ALA A 173 3.86 -1.96 -15.45
N VAL A 174 2.76 -1.72 -16.17
CA VAL A 174 2.34 -2.52 -17.32
C VAL A 174 2.79 -1.78 -18.57
N THR A 175 3.73 -2.37 -19.30
CA THR A 175 4.37 -1.76 -20.48
C THR A 175 4.08 -2.59 -21.74
N GLY A 176 4.62 -2.15 -22.88
CA GLY A 176 4.38 -2.75 -24.19
C GLY A 176 3.24 -2.05 -24.92
N THR A 177 2.86 -2.58 -26.08
CA THR A 177 1.70 -2.09 -26.82
C THR A 177 0.40 -2.42 -26.09
N PRO A 178 -0.71 -1.71 -26.34
CA PRO A 178 -1.99 -2.01 -25.70
C PRO A 178 -2.46 -3.44 -25.96
N ALA A 179 -2.16 -4.00 -27.14
CA ALA A 179 -2.47 -5.38 -27.48
C ALA A 179 -1.66 -6.39 -26.64
N GLU A 180 -0.36 -6.15 -26.45
CA GLU A 180 0.50 -7.00 -25.61
C GLU A 180 0.12 -6.90 -24.13
N ALA A 181 -0.17 -5.70 -23.64
CA ALA A 181 -0.59 -5.46 -22.27
C ALA A 181 -1.88 -6.21 -21.92
N THR A 182 -2.79 -6.36 -22.89
CA THR A 182 -4.10 -7.02 -22.72
C THR A 182 -4.15 -8.44 -23.28
N ALA A 183 -3.05 -8.98 -23.80
CA ALA A 183 -3.01 -10.34 -24.33
C ALA A 183 -3.28 -11.40 -23.25
N ALA A 184 -3.66 -12.61 -23.67
CA ALA A 184 -3.72 -13.76 -22.77
C ALA A 184 -2.33 -14.04 -22.18
N ASN A 185 -2.28 -14.40 -20.89
CA ASN A 185 -1.04 -14.61 -20.14
C ASN A 185 -0.13 -13.37 -19.98
N SER A 186 -0.58 -12.17 -20.38
CA SER A 186 0.13 -10.94 -20.08
C SER A 186 0.22 -10.70 -18.56
N LEU A 187 1.06 -9.75 -18.15
CA LEU A 187 1.13 -9.36 -16.73
C LEU A 187 -0.25 -8.97 -16.18
N LEU A 188 -0.98 -8.14 -16.92
CA LEU A 188 -2.28 -7.65 -16.49
C LEU A 188 -3.31 -8.78 -16.39
N ASP A 189 -3.32 -9.69 -17.38
CA ASP A 189 -4.18 -10.86 -17.39
C ASP A 189 -3.94 -11.79 -16.20
N LYS A 190 -2.67 -12.08 -15.89
CA LYS A 190 -2.30 -12.94 -14.76
C LYS A 190 -2.60 -12.30 -13.40
N LEU A 191 -2.40 -10.98 -13.26
CA LEU A 191 -2.76 -10.25 -12.05
C LEU A 191 -4.29 -10.25 -11.84
N TYR A 192 -5.05 -10.07 -12.92
CA TYR A 192 -6.51 -10.13 -12.90
C TYR A 192 -7.01 -11.52 -12.50
N ALA A 193 -6.53 -12.58 -13.17
CA ALA A 193 -6.93 -13.96 -12.90
C ALA A 193 -6.60 -14.42 -11.47
N ARG A 194 -5.51 -13.91 -10.88
CA ARG A 194 -5.15 -14.17 -9.49
C ARG A 194 -6.06 -13.45 -8.48
N GLY A 195 -6.70 -12.35 -8.88
CA GLY A 195 -7.47 -11.51 -7.96
C GLY A 195 -6.61 -10.74 -6.96
N SER A 196 -5.41 -10.30 -7.38
CA SER A 196 -4.50 -9.52 -6.54
C SER A 196 -5.18 -8.23 -6.06
N ARG A 197 -5.25 -8.03 -4.74
CA ARG A 197 -5.95 -6.92 -4.06
C ARG A 197 -5.04 -5.76 -3.68
N ARG A 198 -3.75 -6.05 -3.50
CA ARG A 198 -2.71 -5.10 -3.07
C ARG A 198 -1.79 -4.70 -4.21
N VAL A 199 -2.31 -4.74 -5.45
CA VAL A 199 -1.57 -4.39 -6.65
C VAL A 199 -2.37 -3.36 -7.45
N VAL A 200 -1.69 -2.29 -7.84
CA VAL A 200 -2.18 -1.23 -8.72
C VAL A 200 -1.46 -1.39 -10.07
N PRO A 201 -1.99 -2.22 -10.99
CA PRO A 201 -1.44 -2.30 -12.33
C PRO A 201 -1.73 -0.99 -13.09
N PHE A 202 -0.70 -0.38 -13.64
CA PHE A 202 -0.78 0.90 -14.34
C PHE A 202 -0.12 0.77 -15.71
N TYR A 203 -0.90 0.97 -16.77
CA TYR A 203 -0.38 1.02 -18.13
C TYR A 203 0.37 2.33 -18.35
N CYS A 204 1.66 2.24 -18.62
CA CYS A 204 2.55 3.39 -18.75
C CYS A 204 3.80 3.07 -19.58
N SER A 205 4.63 4.08 -19.85
CA SER A 205 5.84 3.89 -20.69
C SER A 205 6.94 3.09 -19.99
N GLY A 206 6.97 3.10 -18.65
CA GLY A 206 7.95 2.38 -17.86
C GLY A 206 7.78 2.60 -16.36
N ALA A 207 8.67 1.99 -15.56
CA ALA A 207 8.68 2.13 -14.11
C ALA A 207 8.75 3.59 -13.60
N PRO A 208 9.48 4.53 -14.25
CA PRO A 208 9.47 5.94 -13.84
C PRO A 208 8.07 6.56 -13.83
N ASP A 209 7.20 6.17 -14.76
CA ASP A 209 5.83 6.70 -14.83
C ASP A 209 4.94 6.11 -13.74
N ALA A 210 5.12 4.83 -13.42
CA ALA A 210 4.47 4.22 -12.27
C ALA A 210 4.91 4.86 -10.95
N ALA A 211 6.15 5.35 -10.86
CA ALA A 211 6.62 6.12 -9.72
C ALA A 211 5.87 7.45 -9.56
N ALA A 212 5.51 8.11 -10.67
CA ALA A 212 4.68 9.30 -10.64
C ALA A 212 3.28 9.01 -10.08
N LEU A 213 2.65 7.91 -10.51
CA LEU A 213 1.35 7.48 -9.98
C LEU A 213 1.45 7.16 -8.48
N MET A 214 2.49 6.43 -8.07
CA MET A 214 2.76 6.15 -6.67
C MET A 214 2.93 7.45 -5.87
N GLY A 215 3.70 8.40 -6.39
CA GLY A 215 3.87 9.74 -5.80
C GLY A 215 2.56 10.48 -5.62
N THR A 216 1.68 10.46 -6.64
CA THR A 216 0.34 11.03 -6.55
C THR A 216 -0.50 10.37 -5.46
N ALA A 217 -0.48 9.04 -5.37
CA ALA A 217 -1.20 8.32 -4.32
C ALA A 217 -0.69 8.69 -2.92
N MET A 218 0.63 8.64 -2.69
CA MET A 218 1.24 8.95 -1.40
C MET A 218 1.07 10.44 -1.02
N GLY A 219 1.09 11.34 -2.00
CA GLY A 219 0.82 12.77 -1.80
C GLY A 219 -0.63 13.08 -1.43
N LEU A 220 -1.58 12.38 -2.06
CA LEU A 220 -2.99 12.47 -1.69
C LEU A 220 -3.23 11.89 -0.29
N GLU A 221 -2.61 10.75 0.06
CA GLU A 221 -2.63 10.21 1.43
C GLU A 221 -2.20 11.29 2.43
N ARG A 222 -1.05 11.95 2.20
CA ARG A 222 -0.57 13.02 3.08
C ARG A 222 -1.59 14.15 3.28
N LYS A 223 -2.27 14.59 2.22
CA LYS A 223 -3.27 15.67 2.28
C LYS A 223 -4.56 15.24 2.98
N TYR A 224 -5.08 14.06 2.67
CA TYR A 224 -6.39 13.63 3.14
C TYR A 224 -6.35 12.92 4.50
N ASN A 225 -5.21 12.33 4.87
CA ASN A 225 -4.96 11.76 6.20
C ASN A 225 -5.07 12.83 7.29
N ALA A 226 -4.47 14.01 7.07
CA ALA A 226 -4.59 15.16 7.97
C ALA A 226 -6.05 15.61 8.19
N SER A 227 -6.93 15.32 7.23
CA SER A 227 -8.37 15.65 7.30
C SER A 227 -9.24 14.46 7.72
N GLY A 228 -8.66 13.26 7.96
CA GLY A 228 -9.40 12.05 8.29
C GLY A 228 -10.37 11.57 7.20
N THR A 229 -10.09 11.88 5.93
CA THR A 229 -10.98 11.60 4.79
C THR A 229 -10.33 10.64 3.80
N SER A 230 -11.17 9.95 3.02
CA SER A 230 -10.73 9.10 1.91
C SER A 230 -10.59 9.88 0.61
N PHE A 231 -9.77 9.39 -0.31
CA PHE A 231 -9.69 9.90 -1.68
C PHE A 231 -9.80 8.78 -2.71
N THR A 232 -9.97 9.18 -3.97
CA THR A 232 -9.87 8.29 -5.13
C THR A 232 -8.77 8.79 -6.06
N LEU A 233 -8.09 7.86 -6.73
CA LEU A 233 -7.14 8.15 -7.80
C LEU A 233 -7.83 8.40 -9.14
N CYS A 234 -9.09 7.99 -9.30
CA CYS A 234 -9.81 8.17 -10.55
C CYS A 234 -9.95 9.67 -10.89
N TYR A 235 -9.64 10.02 -12.13
CA TYR A 235 -9.65 11.39 -12.65
C TYR A 235 -8.69 12.37 -11.95
N LYS A 236 -7.72 11.88 -11.18
CA LYS A 236 -6.64 12.72 -10.65
C LYS A 236 -5.57 12.94 -11.71
N GLN A 237 -4.98 14.13 -11.70
CA GLN A 237 -3.82 14.43 -12.52
C GLN A 237 -2.59 13.70 -11.97
N VAL A 238 -1.79 13.15 -12.87
CA VAL A 238 -0.47 12.59 -12.54
C VAL A 238 0.58 13.48 -13.18
N ASN A 239 1.33 14.20 -12.35
CA ASN A 239 2.33 15.15 -12.80
C ASN A 239 3.63 14.43 -13.19
N GLY A 240 4.37 14.97 -14.17
CA GLY A 240 5.66 14.42 -14.59
C GLY A 240 5.59 13.23 -15.56
N ILE A 241 4.40 12.92 -16.08
CA ILE A 241 4.18 11.93 -17.14
C ILE A 241 3.26 12.48 -18.22
N GLU A 242 3.46 12.01 -19.44
CA GLU A 242 2.55 12.30 -20.55
C GLU A 242 1.38 11.30 -20.53
N PRO A 243 0.15 11.74 -20.86
CA PRO A 243 -0.97 10.83 -21.05
C PRO A 243 -0.69 9.81 -22.16
N SER A 244 -1.12 8.57 -21.96
CA SER A 244 -1.07 7.54 -23.00
C SER A 244 -2.06 7.86 -24.12
N ASP A 245 -1.59 7.79 -25.37
CA ASP A 245 -2.44 7.87 -26.55
C ASP A 245 -3.12 6.52 -26.79
N LEU A 246 -4.34 6.39 -26.30
CA LEU A 246 -5.13 5.16 -26.37
C LEU A 246 -6.50 5.44 -26.98
N THR A 247 -6.92 4.56 -27.88
CA THR A 247 -8.32 4.55 -28.35
C THR A 247 -9.25 4.11 -27.22
N GLN A 248 -10.54 4.43 -27.35
CA GLN A 248 -11.54 4.04 -26.35
C GLN A 248 -11.61 2.51 -26.17
N ALA A 249 -11.51 1.73 -27.25
CA ALA A 249 -11.48 0.27 -27.18
C ALA A 249 -10.26 -0.27 -26.41
N GLN A 250 -9.08 0.36 -26.57
CA GLN A 250 -7.87 -0.03 -25.83
C GLN A 250 -7.99 0.31 -24.35
N VAL A 251 -8.55 1.47 -24.02
CA VAL A 251 -8.86 1.83 -22.63
C VAL A 251 -9.78 0.79 -22.00
N ASP A 252 -10.85 0.40 -22.69
CA ASP A 252 -11.85 -0.51 -22.15
C ASP A 252 -11.25 -1.91 -21.97
N ALA A 253 -10.45 -2.40 -22.92
CA ALA A 253 -9.72 -3.67 -22.79
C ALA A 253 -8.75 -3.71 -21.60
N ILE A 254 -8.06 -2.59 -21.31
CA ILE A 254 -7.20 -2.49 -20.12
C ILE A 254 -8.04 -2.50 -18.83
N LYS A 255 -9.17 -1.77 -18.81
CA LYS A 255 -10.06 -1.70 -17.65
C LYS A 255 -10.76 -3.01 -17.35
N GLU A 256 -11.13 -3.79 -18.37
CA GLU A 256 -11.73 -5.13 -18.20
C GLU A 256 -10.83 -6.07 -17.40
N LYS A 257 -9.51 -5.84 -17.44
CA LYS A 257 -8.51 -6.59 -16.66
C LYS A 257 -8.03 -5.83 -15.41
N ASN A 258 -8.84 -4.91 -14.88
CA ASN A 258 -8.54 -4.06 -13.72
C ASN A 258 -7.29 -3.18 -13.88
N GLY A 259 -6.87 -2.90 -15.10
CA GLY A 259 -5.74 -2.02 -15.38
C GLY A 259 -6.09 -0.54 -15.23
N ASN A 260 -5.15 0.24 -14.71
CA ASN A 260 -5.26 1.69 -14.61
C ASN A 260 -4.58 2.35 -15.81
N VAL A 261 -5.14 3.46 -16.29
CA VAL A 261 -4.60 4.23 -17.41
C VAL A 261 -4.64 5.71 -17.09
N PHE A 262 -3.66 6.46 -17.61
CA PHE A 262 -3.67 7.92 -17.62
C PHE A 262 -3.78 8.38 -19.08
N VAL A 263 -4.88 9.01 -19.45
CA VAL A 263 -5.20 9.40 -20.83
C VAL A 263 -5.86 10.77 -20.85
N VAL A 264 -5.81 11.46 -21.98
CA VAL A 264 -6.58 12.70 -22.18
C VAL A 264 -8.07 12.36 -22.25
N ARG A 265 -8.90 13.16 -21.56
CA ARG A 265 -10.37 13.06 -21.62
C ARG A 265 -10.95 14.43 -21.97
N GLY A 266 -11.76 14.47 -23.02
CA GLY A 266 -12.41 15.67 -23.55
C GLY A 266 -12.34 15.68 -25.07
N TYR A 267 -13.49 15.84 -25.72
CA TYR A 267 -13.53 16.06 -27.16
C TYR A 267 -12.92 17.42 -27.46
N SER A 268 -11.68 17.48 -27.94
CA SER A 268 -11.27 18.61 -28.75
C SER A 268 -11.92 18.42 -30.11
N HIS A 269 -13.08 19.02 -30.33
CA HIS A 269 -13.52 19.30 -31.69
C HIS A 269 -12.45 20.22 -32.27
N LEU A 270 -11.57 19.68 -33.12
CA LEU A 270 -10.69 20.50 -33.93
C LEU A 270 -11.60 21.29 -34.88
N LEU A 271 -11.69 22.60 -34.63
CA LEU A 271 -11.98 23.60 -35.65
C LEU A 271 -10.71 23.86 -36.45
#